data_AF-A0AAW4KV67-F1
#
_entry.id   AF-A0AAW4KV67-F1
#
_cell.length_a   1.000
_cell.length_b   1.000
_cell.length_c   1.000
_cell.angle_alpha   90.00
_cell.angle_beta   90.00
_cell.angle_gamma   90.00
#
_symmetry.space_group_name_H-M   'P 1'
#
loop_
_entity.id
_entity.type
_entity.pdbx_description
1 polymer ?
#
loop_
_entity_poly.entity_id
_entity_poly.type
_entity_poly.pdbx_seq_one_letter_code
_entity_poly.pdbx_strand_id
1 'polypeptide(L)'
;IVALFKALPFAKRLSEWLMNHTHEAWVTNNKGWMNLVRRTRWHLTGLEGLDYQHSYLVTSNHQSWVDIMVLQYVLNRRIRPLKFFLKQELIWVPVIGLAWWAL
;
A
#
# COMPACT_ATOMS: atom_id res chain seq x y z
N ILE A 1 -14.96 -16.12 -18.86
CA ILE A 1 -13.63 -16.14 -19.54
C ILE A 1 -12.53 -15.56 -18.64
N VAL A 2 -12.69 -14.36 -18.05
CA VAL A 2 -11.69 -13.77 -17.12
C VAL A 2 -11.44 -14.63 -15.86
N ALA A 3 -12.46 -15.32 -15.34
CA ALA A 3 -12.32 -16.21 -14.18
C ALA A 3 -11.47 -17.47 -14.44
N LEU A 4 -11.40 -17.95 -15.70
CA LEU A 4 -10.61 -19.13 -16.06
C LEU A 4 -9.11 -18.82 -16.15
N PHE A 5 -8.74 -17.58 -16.51
CA PHE A 5 -7.34 -17.14 -16.50
C PHE A 5 -6.76 -17.01 -15.09
N LYS A 6 -7.58 -16.76 -14.06
CA LYS A 6 -7.16 -16.75 -12.66
C LYS A 6 -6.78 -18.13 -12.10
N ALA A 7 -7.16 -19.23 -12.77
CA ALA A 7 -6.93 -20.59 -12.31
C ALA A 7 -5.53 -21.14 -12.66
N LEU A 8 -4.80 -20.49 -13.57
CA LEU A 8 -3.43 -20.89 -13.91
C LEU A 8 -2.45 -20.32 -12.87
N PRO A 9 -1.70 -21.16 -12.14
CA PRO A 9 -0.80 -20.72 -11.07
C PRO A 9 0.28 -19.74 -11.57
N PHE A 10 0.67 -19.86 -12.85
CA PHE A 10 1.60 -18.95 -13.51
C PHE A 10 0.99 -17.56 -13.74
N ALA A 11 -0.24 -17.49 -14.26
CA ALA A 11 -0.95 -16.24 -14.49
C ALA A 11 -1.24 -15.51 -13.16
N LYS A 12 -1.56 -16.27 -12.12
CA LYS A 12 -1.75 -15.73 -10.77
C LYS A 12 -0.45 -15.13 -10.21
N ARG A 13 0.66 -15.88 -10.26
CA ARG A 13 1.98 -15.39 -9.80
C ARG A 13 2.46 -14.17 -10.57
N LEU A 14 2.26 -14.13 -11.89
CA LEU A 14 2.60 -12.96 -12.71
C LEU A 14 1.73 -11.75 -12.35
N SER A 15 0.43 -11.95 -12.12
CA SER A 15 -0.47 -10.89 -11.70
C SER A 15 -0.13 -10.33 -10.33
N GLU A 16 0.22 -11.19 -9.36
CA GLU A 16 0.68 -10.80 -8.04
C GLU A 16 2.01 -10.04 -8.13
N TRP A 17 2.93 -10.50 -8.98
CA TRP A 17 4.21 -9.83 -9.23
C TRP A 17 4.03 -8.44 -9.84
N LEU A 18 3.22 -8.32 -10.90
CA LEU A 18 2.91 -7.05 -11.57
C LEU A 18 2.21 -6.08 -10.62
N MET A 19 1.26 -6.56 -9.82
CA MET A 19 0.50 -5.74 -8.88
C MET A 19 1.42 -5.22 -7.76
N ASN A 20 2.29 -6.08 -7.21
CA ASN A 20 3.27 -5.67 -6.22
C ASN A 20 4.27 -4.66 -6.80
N HIS A 21 4.79 -4.88 -8.02
CA HIS A 21 5.71 -3.94 -8.67
C HIS A 21 5.05 -2.60 -8.98
N THR A 22 3.81 -2.61 -9.46
CA THR A 22 3.05 -1.39 -9.78
C THR A 22 2.76 -0.61 -8.49
N HIS A 23 2.37 -1.31 -7.42
CA HIS A 23 2.15 -0.70 -6.11
C HIS A 23 3.45 -0.09 -5.56
N GLU A 24 4.57 -0.82 -5.59
CA GLU A 24 5.86 -0.30 -5.14
C GLU A 24 6.36 0.89 -5.98
N ALA A 25 6.16 0.86 -7.30
CA ALA A 25 6.51 1.96 -8.19
C ALA A 25 5.64 3.19 -7.91
N TRP A 26 4.33 2.99 -7.71
CA TRP A 26 3.40 4.04 -7.32
C TRP A 26 3.78 4.68 -5.99
N VAL A 27 4.07 3.88 -4.96
CA VAL A 27 4.48 4.40 -3.65
C VAL A 27 5.85 5.07 -3.73
N THR A 28 6.77 4.59 -4.56
CA THR A 28 8.06 5.26 -4.82
C THR A 28 7.86 6.62 -5.49
N ASN A 29 6.92 6.73 -6.43
CA ASN A 29 6.58 8.01 -7.06
C ASN A 29 5.92 8.97 -6.05
N ASN A 30 5.04 8.47 -5.18
CA ASN A 30 4.47 9.23 -4.08
C ASN A 30 5.54 9.69 -3.08
N LYS A 31 6.57 8.87 -2.83
CA LYS A 31 7.75 9.26 -2.04
C LYS A 31 8.44 10.49 -2.64
N GLY A 32 8.60 10.50 -3.97
CA GLY A 32 9.15 11.63 -4.71
C GLY A 32 8.33 12.90 -4.52
N TRP A 33 7.01 12.82 -4.68
CA TRP A 33 6.11 13.94 -4.46
C TRP A 33 6.10 14.43 -3.00
N MET A 34 6.09 13.52 -2.01
CA MET A 34 6.15 13.88 -0.60
C MET A 34 7.46 14.58 -0.22
N ASN A 35 8.58 14.12 -0.77
CA ASN A 35 9.89 14.78 -0.59
C ASN A 35 9.95 16.16 -1.25
N LEU A 36 9.22 16.38 -2.35
CA LEU A 36 9.13 17.65 -3.05
C LEU A 36 8.23 18.66 -2.33
N VAL A 37 7.11 18.21 -1.75
CA VAL A 37 6.08 19.10 -1.19
C VAL A 37 6.39 19.55 0.25
N ARG A 38 7.00 18.70 1.09
CA ARG A 38 7.37 19.08 2.47
C ARG A 38 8.68 18.43 2.92
N ARG A 39 9.58 19.23 3.49
CA ARG A 39 10.76 18.74 4.24
C ARG A 39 10.33 18.19 5.62
N THR A 40 9.60 17.09 5.64
CA THR A 40 9.21 16.42 6.89
C THR A 40 10.43 15.70 7.47
N ARG A 41 10.81 16.04 8.71
CA ARG A 41 11.85 15.31 9.45
C ARG A 41 11.21 14.11 10.13
N TRP A 42 11.56 12.92 9.66
CA TRP A 42 11.07 11.66 10.21
C TRP A 42 11.99 11.19 11.34
N HIS A 43 11.41 10.91 12.52
CA HIS A 43 12.09 10.20 13.59
C HIS A 43 11.47 8.81 13.68
N LEU A 44 12.19 7.79 13.20
CA LEU A 44 11.69 6.42 13.06
C LEU A 44 12.66 5.48 13.76
N THR A 45 12.11 4.55 14.54
CA THR A 45 12.87 3.53 15.29
C THR A 45 12.21 2.17 15.11
N GLY A 46 12.99 1.08 15.11
CA GLY A 46 12.44 -0.28 15.07
C GLY A 46 11.89 -0.73 13.71
N LEU A 47 12.38 -0.16 12.61
CA LEU A 47 12.05 -0.62 11.24
C LEU A 47 12.97 -1.75 10.75
N GLU A 48 13.86 -2.21 11.61
CA GLU A 48 14.82 -3.29 11.37
C GLU A 48 14.11 -4.64 11.51
N GLY A 49 14.43 -5.61 10.64
CA GLY A 49 13.83 -6.95 10.68
C GLY A 49 12.42 -7.07 10.10
N LEU A 50 11.86 -6.00 9.53
CA LEU A 50 10.66 -6.09 8.71
C LEU A 50 10.99 -6.78 7.38
N ASP A 51 10.20 -7.79 7.03
CA ASP A 51 10.34 -8.52 5.79
C ASP A 51 8.99 -8.72 5.08
N TYR A 52 9.07 -9.27 3.87
CA TYR A 52 7.89 -9.61 3.07
C TYR A 52 7.38 -11.04 3.29
N GLN A 53 8.03 -11.84 4.14
CA GLN A 53 7.64 -13.22 4.41
C GLN A 53 6.53 -13.30 5.47
N HIS A 54 6.49 -12.33 6.38
CA HIS A 54 5.54 -12.30 7.50
C HIS A 54 4.39 -11.32 7.27
N SER A 55 3.30 -11.56 8.00
CA SER A 55 2.15 -10.66 8.09
C SER A 55 2.24 -9.85 9.38
N TYR A 56 2.12 -8.53 9.30
CA TYR A 56 2.23 -7.62 10.44
C TYR A 56 0.89 -6.94 10.71
N LEU A 57 0.52 -6.85 11.99
CA LEU A 57 -0.58 -5.99 12.43
C LEU A 57 0.01 -4.62 12.79
N VAL A 58 -0.32 -3.62 11.99
CA VAL A 58 0.13 -2.23 12.22
C VAL A 58 -0.98 -1.47 12.92
N THR A 59 -0.66 -0.91 14.09
CA THR A 59 -1.57 -0.05 14.85
C THR A 59 -0.94 1.33 14.99
N SER A 60 -1.75 2.37 14.85
CA SER A 60 -1.34 3.75 15.04
C SER A 60 -2.47 4.54 15.67
N ASN A 61 -2.15 5.67 16.29
CA ASN A 61 -3.15 6.71 16.53
C ASN A 61 -3.67 7.21 15.17
N HIS A 62 -4.93 7.65 15.14
CA HIS A 62 -5.51 8.28 13.96
C HIS A 62 -5.65 9.78 14.20
N GLN A 63 -4.86 10.58 13.49
CA GLN A 63 -4.86 12.04 13.60
C GLN A 63 -5.39 12.69 12.32
N SER A 64 -5.14 12.07 11.17
CA SER A 64 -5.55 12.65 9.90
C SER A 64 -5.61 11.61 8.79
N TRP A 65 -6.26 11.96 7.68
CA TRP A 65 -6.22 11.15 6.46
C TRP A 65 -4.80 10.94 5.91
N VAL A 66 -3.86 11.83 6.27
CA VAL A 66 -2.45 11.75 5.86
C VAL A 66 -1.76 10.52 6.47
N ASP A 67 -2.29 9.96 7.57
CA ASP A 67 -1.72 8.79 8.24
C ASP A 67 -1.57 7.59 7.28
N ILE A 68 -2.55 7.39 6.37
CA ILE A 68 -2.49 6.33 5.34
C ILE A 68 -1.32 6.55 4.39
N MET A 69 -1.04 7.80 4.01
CA MET A 69 0.10 8.14 3.16
C MET A 69 1.43 7.97 3.89
N VAL A 70 1.48 8.35 5.16
CA VAL A 70 2.67 8.19 6.01
C VAL A 70 3.01 6.71 6.20
N LEU A 71 2.02 5.89 6.53
CA LEU A 71 2.21 4.44 6.69
C LEU A 71 2.69 3.81 5.39
N GLN A 72 2.07 4.14 4.26
CA GLN A 72 2.54 3.68 2.95
C GLN A 72 3.97 4.17 2.68
N TYR A 73 4.32 5.41 2.98
CA TYR A 73 5.66 5.98 2.76
C TYR A 73 6.74 5.27 3.60
N VAL A 74 6.50 5.10 4.90
CA VAL A 74 7.47 4.57 5.86
C VAL A 74 7.67 3.06 5.67
N LEU A 75 6.57 2.34 5.43
CA LEU A 75 6.55 0.89 5.31
C LEU A 75 6.70 0.39 3.87
N ASN A 76 6.76 1.31 2.89
CA ASN A 76 7.04 0.96 1.50
C ASN A 76 8.34 0.16 1.42
N ARG A 77 8.30 -0.92 0.65
CA ARG A 77 9.44 -1.80 0.44
C ARG A 77 10.01 -2.50 1.69
N ARG A 78 9.27 -2.51 2.79
CA ARG A 78 9.65 -3.19 4.03
C ARG A 78 8.71 -4.32 4.41
N ILE A 79 7.43 -4.15 4.11
CA ILE A 79 6.38 -5.14 4.35
C ILE A 79 5.50 -5.26 3.10
N ARG A 80 4.66 -6.30 3.08
CA ARG A 80 3.61 -6.43 2.06
C ARG A 80 2.65 -5.23 2.08
N PRO A 81 2.00 -4.90 0.95
CA PRO A 81 1.03 -3.82 0.89
C PRO A 81 0.01 -3.89 2.03
N LEU A 82 -0.15 -2.77 2.73
CA LEU A 82 -1.05 -2.66 3.87
C LEU A 82 -2.49 -2.85 3.43
N LYS A 83 -3.23 -3.69 4.14
CA LYS A 83 -4.68 -3.79 4.03
C LYS A 83 -5.30 -2.98 5.14
N PHE A 84 -6.08 -1.98 4.77
CA PHE A 84 -6.73 -1.08 5.72
C PHE A 84 -8.16 -1.55 6.00
N PHE A 85 -8.59 -1.42 7.26
CA PHE A 85 -10.00 -1.48 7.60
C PHE A 85 -10.62 -0.13 7.27
N LEU A 86 -11.47 -0.09 6.24
CA LEU A 86 -12.08 1.14 5.74
C LEU A 86 -13.57 1.13 5.99
N LYS A 87 -14.13 2.33 6.19
CA LYS A 87 -15.58 2.52 6.27
C LYS A 87 -16.21 2.28 4.90
N GLN A 88 -17.37 1.64 4.84
CA GLN A 88 -18.06 1.30 3.58
C GLN A 88 -18.38 2.54 2.73
N GLU A 89 -18.60 3.69 3.37
CA GLU A 89 -18.92 4.95 2.72
C GLU A 89 -17.78 5.50 1.85
N LEU A 90 -16.52 5.12 2.13
CA LEU A 90 -15.36 5.56 1.33
C LEU A 90 -15.34 4.96 -0.08
N ILE A 91 -16.11 3.90 -0.34
CA ILE A 91 -16.22 3.29 -1.67
C ILE A 91 -16.86 4.27 -2.67
N TRP A 92 -17.68 5.21 -2.19
CA TRP A 92 -18.40 6.17 -3.03
C TRP A 92 -17.61 7.43 -3.36
N VAL A 93 -16.41 7.60 -2.81
CA VAL A 93 -15.56 8.77 -3.08
C VAL A 93 -14.96 8.66 -4.49
N PRO A 94 -15.13 9.66 -5.37
CA PRO A 94 -14.57 9.60 -6.72
C PRO A 94 -13.04 9.51 -6.68
N VAL A 95 -12.45 8.78 -7.63
CA VAL A 95 -11.01 8.45 -7.75
C VAL A 95 -10.49 7.52 -6.64
N ILE A 96 -10.69 7.87 -5.37
CA ILE A 96 -10.20 7.10 -4.22
C ILE A 96 -10.98 5.77 -4.07
N GLY A 97 -12.30 5.78 -4.30
CA GLY A 97 -13.15 4.58 -4.27
C GLY A 97 -12.72 3.50 -5.27
N LEU A 98 -12.23 3.88 -6.46
CA LEU A 98 -11.70 2.95 -7.46
C LEU A 98 -10.44 2.23 -6.97
N ALA A 99 -9.55 2.93 -6.27
CA ALA A 99 -8.35 2.33 -5.69
C ALA A 99 -8.71 1.31 -4.59
N TRP A 100 -9.74 1.58 -3.80
CA TRP A 100 -10.22 0.65 -2.77
C TRP A 100 -10.96 -0.56 -3.35
N TRP A 101 -11.63 -0.42 -4.49
CA TRP A 101 -12.30 -1.54 -5.17
C TRP A 101 -11.31 -2.58 -5.72
N ALA A 102 -10.05 -2.17 -5.92
CA ALA A 102 -8.98 -3.01 -6.44
C ALA A 102 -8.13 -3.70 -5.34
N LEU A 103 -8.36 -3.38 -4.07
CA LEU A 103 -7.58 -3.83 -2.89
C LEU A 103 -8.20 -5.07 -2.25
#